data_AF-A0A1C5IIB0-F1
#
_entry.id   AF-A0A1C5IIB0-F1
#
_cell.length_a   1.000
_cell.length_b   1.000
_cell.length_c   1.000
_cell.angle_alpha   90.00
_cell.angle_beta   90.00
_cell.angle_gamma   90.00
#
_symmetry.space_group_name_H-M   'P 1'
#
loop_
_entity.id
_entity.type
_entity.pdbx_description
1 polymer ?
#
loop_
_entity_poly.entity_id
_entity_poly.type
_entity_poly.pdbx_seq_one_letter_code
_entity_poly.pdbx_strand_id
1 'polypeptide(L)'
;MIATGHQSVIEATHRLLQIDPRQLAGLKVRAGEHLAAILTTTFLGNAPHAVDLRGDVDLRFNLPEQPPFPLSPGGDVAFEVKSMPGPFREFSESINRAARRGHRENFSIIVLVEHANDILSSAHPVLMQAQNALLRKAPGETSRNIFLVIHPFDRFALETYESPAIGAALAPAAIHPALDTLWVLWVPDHLTVWCTKDQTWTDLLFTGANLDEPPEAGRSPLAVLQEAESDFLAAVAGHSGYTDSPYLYEIARSQDPSTRRPAPSPSPGR
;
A
#
# COMPACT_ATOMS: atom_id res chain seq x y z
N MET A 1 9.53 -5.92 -15.59
CA MET A 1 9.63 -6.20 -14.14
C MET A 1 10.92 -5.62 -13.62
N ILE A 2 10.90 -5.01 -12.43
CA ILE A 2 12.07 -4.47 -11.72
C ILE A 2 12.03 -5.08 -10.31
N ALA A 3 13.17 -5.54 -9.80
CA ALA A 3 13.25 -6.17 -8.49
C ALA A 3 14.25 -5.46 -7.58
N THR A 4 13.94 -5.43 -6.29
CA THR A 4 14.81 -4.95 -5.22
C THR A 4 14.78 -5.94 -4.05
N GLY A 5 15.84 -5.93 -3.24
CA GLY A 5 15.98 -6.85 -2.10
C GLY A 5 15.22 -6.36 -0.87
N HIS A 6 14.93 -7.26 0.07
CA HIS A 6 14.32 -6.93 1.37
C HIS A 6 15.06 -5.79 2.10
N GLN A 7 16.39 -5.85 2.07
CA GLN A 7 17.25 -4.85 2.72
C GLN A 7 16.99 -3.43 2.20
N SER A 8 16.64 -3.27 0.92
CA SER A 8 16.33 -1.95 0.37
C SER A 8 15.03 -1.36 0.93
N VAL A 9 14.06 -2.20 1.27
CA VAL A 9 12.82 -1.76 1.94
C VAL A 9 13.14 -1.29 3.37
N ILE A 10 13.99 -2.03 4.09
CA ILE A 10 14.44 -1.66 5.44
C ILE A 10 15.25 -0.35 5.41
N GLU A 11 16.18 -0.22 4.47
CA GLU A 11 16.95 1.01 4.28
C GLU A 11 16.06 2.20 3.94
N ALA A 12 15.02 2.01 3.14
CA ALA A 12 14.06 3.05 2.83
C ALA A 12 13.35 3.56 4.09
N THR A 13 12.94 2.65 4.98
CA THR A 13 12.40 3.00 6.31
C THR A 13 13.40 3.83 7.11
N HIS A 14 14.68 3.44 7.18
CA HIS A 14 15.71 4.23 7.88
C HIS A 14 15.93 5.62 7.29
N ARG A 15 15.88 5.76 5.95
CA ARG A 15 15.99 7.06 5.26
C ARG A 15 14.79 7.95 5.57
N LEU A 16 13.58 7.40 5.59
CA LEU A 16 12.37 8.14 5.96
C LEU A 16 12.46 8.69 7.38
N LEU A 17 13.01 7.94 8.32
CA LEU A 17 13.17 8.38 9.71
C LEU A 17 14.16 9.55 9.89
N GLN A 18 14.90 9.93 8.84
CA GLN A 18 15.73 11.15 8.84
C GLN A 18 14.94 12.42 8.48
N ILE A 19 13.70 12.29 8.01
CA ILE A 19 12.79 13.42 7.77
C ILE A 19 12.32 14.00 9.12
N ASP A 20 12.00 15.29 9.14
CA ASP A 20 11.39 15.95 10.31
C ASP A 20 10.21 15.12 10.86
N PRO A 21 10.25 14.68 12.13
CA PRO A 21 9.18 13.90 12.75
C PRO A 21 7.79 14.54 12.63
N ARG A 22 7.70 15.88 12.55
CA ARG A 22 6.42 16.59 12.36
C ARG A 22 5.82 16.33 10.98
N GLN A 23 6.66 16.18 9.95
CA GLN A 23 6.22 15.80 8.62
C GLN A 23 5.75 14.35 8.61
N LEU A 24 6.53 13.45 9.22
CA LEU A 24 6.17 12.02 9.31
C LEU A 24 4.88 11.80 10.10
N ALA A 25 4.64 12.57 11.17
CA ALA A 25 3.40 12.51 11.94
C ALA A 25 2.16 12.96 11.13
N GLY A 26 2.36 13.71 10.04
CA GLY A 26 1.31 14.15 9.12
C GLY A 26 0.88 13.09 8.12
N LEU A 27 1.65 12.00 7.95
CA LEU A 27 1.30 10.91 7.04
C LEU A 27 -0.02 10.26 7.48
N LYS A 28 -0.99 10.21 6.57
CA LYS A 28 -2.30 9.62 6.83
C LYS A 28 -2.19 8.10 6.73
N VAL A 29 -1.92 7.45 7.86
CA VAL A 29 -1.77 5.98 7.95
C VAL A 29 -2.94 5.24 7.30
N ARG A 30 -4.19 5.62 7.58
CA ARG A 30 -5.38 4.98 6.96
C ARG A 30 -5.49 5.16 5.44
N ALA A 31 -4.81 6.15 4.87
CA ALA A 31 -4.77 6.36 3.43
C ALA A 31 -3.65 5.54 2.76
N GLY A 32 -2.71 4.98 3.54
CA GLY A 32 -1.54 4.26 3.04
C GLY A 32 -0.39 5.18 2.63
N GLU A 33 -0.37 6.43 3.07
CA GLU A 33 0.69 7.39 2.71
C GLU A 33 2.07 6.95 3.20
N HIS A 34 2.16 6.28 4.35
CA HIS A 34 3.42 5.72 4.85
C HIS A 34 3.89 4.52 4.01
N LEU A 35 2.99 3.65 3.56
CA LEU A 35 3.32 2.56 2.64
C LEU A 35 3.84 3.10 1.30
N ALA A 36 3.14 4.11 0.76
CA ALA A 36 3.57 4.81 -0.44
C ALA A 36 4.98 5.40 -0.23
N ALA A 37 5.21 6.11 0.87
CA ALA A 37 6.51 6.70 1.19
C ALA A 37 7.62 5.65 1.28
N ILE A 38 7.39 4.51 1.94
CA ILE A 38 8.37 3.40 2.04
C ILE A 38 8.70 2.87 0.65
N LEU A 39 7.69 2.51 -0.14
CA LEU A 39 7.88 1.89 -1.45
C LEU A 39 8.48 2.84 -2.48
N THR A 40 8.00 4.10 -2.54
CA THR A 40 8.60 5.10 -3.44
C THR A 40 10.04 5.40 -3.03
N THR A 41 10.34 5.49 -1.73
CA THR A 41 11.74 5.68 -1.27
C THR A 41 12.62 4.48 -1.64
N THR A 42 12.07 3.27 -1.56
CA THR A 42 12.77 2.03 -1.95
C THR A 42 13.18 2.06 -3.41
N PHE A 43 12.24 2.36 -4.32
CA PHE A 43 12.50 2.30 -5.76
C PHE A 43 13.20 3.56 -6.29
N LEU A 44 12.80 4.75 -5.84
CA LEU A 44 13.43 6.02 -6.26
C LEU A 44 14.81 6.22 -5.63
N GLY A 45 15.15 5.45 -4.59
CA GLY A 45 16.43 5.52 -3.90
C GLY A 45 16.65 6.83 -3.11
N ASN A 46 15.63 7.67 -2.99
CA ASN A 46 15.69 8.93 -2.25
C ASN A 46 14.43 9.09 -1.39
N ALA A 47 14.59 9.65 -0.19
CA ALA A 47 13.45 9.97 0.66
C ALA A 47 12.74 11.23 0.14
N PRO A 48 11.42 11.40 0.38
CA PRO A 48 10.75 12.62 0.03
C PRO A 48 11.36 13.80 0.80
N HIS A 49 11.59 14.92 0.11
CA HIS A 49 12.08 16.14 0.75
C HIS A 49 10.94 16.94 1.40
N ALA A 50 9.69 16.63 1.03
CA ALA A 50 8.50 17.19 1.66
C ALA A 50 7.34 16.17 1.68
N VAL A 51 6.61 16.17 2.80
CA VAL A 51 5.32 15.48 3.00
C VAL A 51 4.23 16.53 3.23
N ASP A 52 3.02 16.33 2.69
CA ASP A 52 1.94 17.31 2.85
C ASP A 52 1.55 17.52 4.32
N LEU A 53 1.60 18.78 4.75
CA LEU A 53 1.05 19.25 6.03
C LEU A 53 0.00 20.37 5.87
N ARG A 54 -0.22 20.87 4.65
CA ARG A 54 -0.96 22.12 4.39
C ARG A 54 -1.83 22.10 3.12
N GLY A 55 -2.11 20.93 2.56
CA GLY A 55 -2.91 20.77 1.34
C GLY A 55 -2.12 20.82 0.04
N ASP A 56 -0.81 20.59 0.07
CA ASP A 56 0.03 20.32 -1.10
C ASP A 56 -0.12 18.84 -1.55
N VAL A 57 0.69 18.37 -2.48
CA VAL A 57 0.78 16.96 -2.89
C VAL A 57 1.35 16.12 -1.75
N ASP A 58 0.86 14.88 -1.59
CA ASP A 58 1.14 14.07 -0.41
C ASP A 58 2.64 13.79 -0.21
N LEU A 59 3.40 13.52 -1.28
CA LEU A 59 4.85 13.34 -1.24
C LEU A 59 5.55 14.09 -2.38
N ARG A 60 6.67 14.75 -2.09
CA ARG A 60 7.57 15.35 -3.09
C ARG A 60 8.99 14.82 -2.99
N PHE A 61 9.59 14.54 -4.14
CA PHE A 61 10.97 14.10 -4.28
C PHE A 61 11.73 15.06 -5.19
N ASN A 62 13.02 15.19 -4.93
CA ASN A 62 13.94 15.81 -5.87
C ASN A 62 14.97 14.73 -6.24
N LEU A 63 14.88 14.25 -7.48
CA LEU A 63 15.69 13.15 -7.97
C LEU A 63 16.90 13.67 -8.75
N PRO A 64 18.05 12.97 -8.70
CA PRO A 64 19.18 13.31 -9.56
C PRO A 64 18.78 13.19 -11.04
N GLU A 65 19.53 13.84 -11.93
CA GLU A 65 19.26 13.82 -13.39
C GLU A 65 19.14 12.39 -13.96
N GLN A 66 19.90 11.44 -13.39
CA GLN A 66 19.83 10.02 -13.68
C GLN A 66 19.36 9.27 -12.43
N PRO A 67 18.04 9.15 -12.22
CA PRO A 67 17.52 8.43 -11.07
C PRO A 67 17.80 6.94 -11.20
N PRO A 68 17.95 6.22 -10.06
CA PRO A 68 18.13 4.77 -10.07
C PRO A 68 16.89 4.03 -10.61
N PHE A 69 15.71 4.64 -10.50
CA PHE A 69 14.48 4.09 -11.05
C PHE A 69 14.27 4.52 -12.51
N PRO A 70 14.24 3.57 -13.47
CA PRO A 70 14.26 3.89 -14.90
C PRO A 70 12.94 4.49 -15.43
N LEU A 71 11.84 4.40 -14.68
CA LEU A 71 10.53 4.92 -15.10
C LEU A 71 10.23 6.32 -14.55
N SER A 72 11.12 6.88 -13.72
CA SER A 72 10.98 8.27 -13.24
C SER A 72 11.98 9.16 -13.96
N PRO A 73 11.58 10.38 -14.39
CA PRO A 73 12.54 11.38 -14.81
C PRO A 73 13.33 11.91 -13.60
N GLY A 74 14.52 12.45 -13.84
CA GLY A 74 15.22 13.27 -12.85
C GLY A 74 14.46 14.58 -12.56
N GLY A 75 14.78 15.23 -11.44
CA GLY A 75 14.17 16.51 -11.04
C GLY A 75 13.01 16.38 -10.04
N ASP A 76 12.07 17.32 -10.08
CA ASP A 76 10.93 17.39 -9.15
C ASP A 76 9.87 16.36 -9.50
N VAL A 77 9.49 15.55 -8.50
CA VAL A 77 8.53 14.46 -8.65
C VAL A 77 7.50 14.55 -7.54
N ALA A 78 6.23 14.60 -7.93
CA ALA A 78 5.09 14.68 -7.02
C ALA A 78 4.26 13.40 -7.06
N PHE A 79 3.87 12.94 -5.87
CA PHE A 79 2.91 11.86 -5.69
C PHE A 79 1.67 12.36 -4.95
N GLU A 80 0.50 12.03 -5.47
CA GLU A 80 -0.75 12.06 -4.72
C GLU A 80 -1.15 10.62 -4.40
N VAL A 81 -1.36 10.35 -3.12
CA VAL A 81 -1.67 9.03 -2.60
C VAL A 81 -3.18 8.92 -2.39
N LYS A 82 -3.73 7.80 -2.83
CA LYS A 82 -5.12 7.41 -2.58
C LYS A 82 -5.18 5.98 -2.14
N SER A 83 -6.27 5.65 -1.47
CA SER A 83 -6.65 4.28 -1.15
C SER A 83 -8.04 4.02 -1.69
N MET A 84 -8.26 2.83 -2.24
CA MET A 84 -9.58 2.42 -2.69
C MET A 84 -10.56 2.39 -1.51
N PRO A 85 -11.75 3.00 -1.63
CA PRO A 85 -12.78 2.84 -0.61
C PRO A 85 -13.38 1.44 -0.64
N GLY A 86 -13.73 0.93 0.52
CA GLY A 86 -14.46 -0.33 0.68
C GLY A 86 -14.99 -0.51 2.10
N PRO A 87 -15.55 -1.70 2.38
CA PRO A 87 -16.23 -1.97 3.64
C PRO A 87 -15.28 -2.12 4.85
N PHE A 88 -13.96 -2.26 4.63
CA PHE A 88 -13.03 -2.56 5.72
C PHE A 88 -12.92 -1.42 6.72
N ARG A 89 -12.99 -0.17 6.27
CA ARG A 89 -12.92 0.99 7.17
C ARG A 89 -14.05 1.00 8.19
N GLU A 90 -15.28 0.79 7.75
CA GLU A 90 -16.45 0.74 8.63
C GLU A 90 -16.40 -0.47 9.57
N PHE A 91 -15.90 -1.60 9.06
CA PHE A 91 -15.67 -2.81 9.82
C PHE A 91 -14.63 -2.61 10.94
N SER A 92 -13.46 -2.04 10.61
CA SER A 92 -12.40 -1.70 11.55
C SER A 92 -12.89 -0.72 12.63
N GLU A 93 -13.67 0.29 12.26
CA GLU A 93 -14.27 1.18 13.24
C GLU A 93 -15.28 0.50 14.15
N SER A 94 -16.02 -0.49 13.64
CA SER A 94 -16.96 -1.29 14.44
C SER A 94 -16.23 -2.13 15.48
N ILE A 95 -15.11 -2.78 15.10
CA ILE A 95 -14.23 -3.50 16.03
C ILE A 95 -13.71 -2.55 17.12
N ASN A 96 -13.18 -1.39 16.72
CA ASN A 96 -12.63 -0.41 17.66
C ASN A 96 -13.68 0.12 18.65
N ARG A 97 -14.91 0.36 18.20
CA ARG A 97 -16.03 0.73 19.08
C ARG A 97 -16.39 -0.37 20.06
N ALA A 98 -16.41 -1.62 19.63
CA ALA A 98 -16.71 -2.76 20.50
C ALA A 98 -15.60 -2.97 21.55
N ALA A 99 -14.33 -2.90 21.13
CA ALA A 99 -13.18 -3.00 22.02
C ALA A 99 -13.19 -1.93 23.12
N ARG A 100 -13.50 -0.67 22.77
CA ARG A 100 -13.65 0.43 23.76
C ARG A 100 -14.78 0.21 24.75
N ARG A 101 -15.79 -0.58 24.39
CA ARG A 101 -16.89 -0.99 25.28
C ARG A 101 -16.60 -2.28 26.04
N GLY A 102 -15.38 -2.83 25.94
CA GLY A 102 -15.00 -4.09 26.57
C GLY A 102 -15.64 -5.33 25.93
N HIS A 103 -16.25 -5.19 24.75
CA HIS A 103 -16.85 -6.32 24.04
C HIS A 103 -15.80 -7.00 23.16
N ARG A 104 -15.70 -8.32 23.29
CA ARG A 104 -14.88 -9.18 22.43
C ARG A 104 -15.81 -10.09 21.63
N GLU A 105 -16.46 -9.50 20.64
CA GLU A 105 -17.28 -10.26 19.70
C GLU A 105 -16.43 -10.74 18.51
N ASN A 106 -16.84 -11.84 17.89
CA ASN A 106 -16.28 -12.29 16.63
C ASN A 106 -16.92 -11.46 15.51
N PHE A 107 -16.13 -10.54 14.95
CA PHE A 107 -16.54 -9.76 13.79
C PHE A 107 -16.20 -10.51 12.51
N SER A 108 -17.07 -10.42 11.51
CA SER A 108 -16.79 -10.92 10.16
C SER A 108 -17.21 -9.89 9.12
N ILE A 109 -16.45 -9.86 8.03
CA ILE A 109 -16.70 -9.02 6.86
C ILE A 109 -16.74 -9.94 5.64
N ILE A 110 -17.61 -9.62 4.69
CA ILE A 110 -17.63 -10.26 3.37
C ILE A 110 -16.99 -9.29 2.40
N VAL A 111 -16.03 -9.79 1.64
CA VAL A 111 -15.29 -9.02 0.64
C VAL A 111 -15.45 -9.70 -0.70
N LEU A 112 -15.70 -8.89 -1.73
CA LEU A 112 -15.83 -9.40 -3.09
C LEU A 112 -14.45 -9.71 -3.66
N VAL A 113 -14.32 -10.89 -4.27
CA VAL A 113 -13.18 -11.26 -5.11
C VAL A 113 -13.52 -10.87 -6.53
N GLU A 114 -12.69 -10.02 -7.14
CA GLU A 114 -12.93 -9.38 -8.44
C GLU A 114 -11.65 -9.48 -9.29
N HIS A 115 -11.79 -9.30 -10.61
CA HIS A 115 -10.62 -9.12 -11.46
C HIS A 115 -9.95 -7.77 -11.18
N ALA A 116 -8.62 -7.73 -11.21
CA ALA A 116 -7.84 -6.51 -11.00
C ALA A 116 -8.28 -5.36 -11.94
N ASN A 117 -8.62 -5.68 -13.19
CA ASN A 117 -9.14 -4.70 -14.16
C ASN A 117 -10.50 -4.10 -13.77
N ASP A 118 -11.38 -4.87 -13.14
CA ASP A 118 -12.68 -4.38 -12.66
C ASP A 118 -12.50 -3.44 -11.45
N ILE A 119 -11.54 -3.76 -10.58
CA ILE A 119 -11.16 -2.91 -9.45
C ILE A 119 -10.57 -1.58 -9.97
N LEU A 120 -9.66 -1.61 -10.93
CA LEU A 120 -9.09 -0.38 -11.54
C LEU A 120 -10.15 0.45 -12.27
N SER A 121 -11.07 -0.20 -12.97
CA SER A 121 -12.20 0.48 -13.62
C SER A 121 -13.07 1.19 -12.58
N SER A 122 -13.35 0.51 -11.46
CA SER A 122 -14.10 1.08 -10.32
C SER A 122 -13.33 2.19 -9.59
N ALA A 123 -12.00 2.20 -9.66
CA ALA A 123 -11.15 3.23 -9.07
C ALA A 123 -11.14 4.54 -9.88
N HIS A 124 -11.73 4.58 -11.07
CA HIS A 124 -11.70 5.75 -11.95
C HIS A 124 -12.08 7.08 -11.25
N PRO A 125 -13.15 7.18 -10.43
CA PRO A 125 -13.46 8.42 -9.71
C PRO A 125 -12.36 8.86 -8.74
N VAL A 126 -11.69 7.91 -8.08
CA VAL A 126 -10.58 8.17 -7.15
C VAL A 126 -9.35 8.68 -7.92
N LEU A 127 -9.04 8.04 -9.05
CA LEU A 127 -7.95 8.44 -9.94
C LEU A 127 -8.18 9.85 -10.51
N MET A 128 -9.41 10.17 -10.93
CA MET A 128 -9.78 11.50 -11.41
C MET A 128 -9.60 12.58 -10.33
N GLN A 129 -9.94 12.28 -9.08
CA GLN A 129 -9.71 13.22 -7.96
C GLN A 129 -8.21 13.46 -7.73
N ALA A 130 -7.41 12.41 -7.71
CA ALA A 130 -5.96 12.51 -7.52
C ALA A 130 -5.29 13.27 -8.66
N GLN A 131 -5.69 12.99 -9.90
CA GLN A 131 -5.24 13.71 -11.08
C GLN A 131 -5.53 15.21 -10.99
N ASN A 132 -6.77 15.57 -10.63
CA ASN A 132 -7.16 16.97 -10.49
C ASN A 132 -6.37 17.68 -9.37
N ALA A 133 -6.04 16.95 -8.30
CA ALA A 133 -5.18 17.47 -7.24
C ALA A 133 -3.76 17.72 -7.75
N LEU A 134 -3.13 16.75 -8.45
CA LEU A 134 -1.79 16.88 -9.01
C LEU A 134 -1.69 18.02 -10.02
N LEU A 135 -2.63 18.13 -10.95
CA LEU A 135 -2.64 19.20 -11.96
C LEU A 135 -2.74 20.59 -11.34
N ARG A 136 -3.40 20.71 -10.18
CA ARG A 136 -3.54 21.98 -9.45
C ARG A 136 -2.33 22.29 -8.57
N LYS A 137 -1.78 21.27 -7.90
CA LYS A 137 -0.76 21.43 -6.84
C LYS A 137 0.69 21.29 -7.34
N ALA A 138 0.92 20.61 -8.45
CA ALA A 138 2.24 20.38 -9.05
C ALA A 138 2.33 21.06 -10.43
N PRO A 139 2.50 22.40 -10.49
CA PRO A 139 2.64 23.14 -11.75
C PRO A 139 4.04 22.96 -12.37
N GLY A 140 4.17 23.31 -13.66
CA GLY A 140 5.45 23.32 -14.36
C GLY A 140 5.96 21.94 -14.77
N GLU A 141 7.28 21.78 -14.78
CA GLU A 141 8.02 20.59 -15.21
C GLU A 141 8.15 19.52 -14.09
N THR A 142 7.18 19.45 -13.18
CA THR A 142 7.11 18.40 -12.15
C THR A 142 6.55 17.11 -12.75
N SER A 143 7.20 15.98 -12.47
CA SER A 143 6.63 14.67 -12.79
C SER A 143 5.44 14.35 -11.88
N ARG A 144 4.30 13.98 -12.47
CA ARG A 144 3.02 13.80 -11.75
C ARG A 144 2.65 12.33 -11.69
N ASN A 145 2.55 11.81 -10.47
CA ASN A 145 2.39 10.38 -10.23
C ASN A 145 1.26 10.14 -9.23
N ILE A 146 0.46 9.11 -9.46
CA ILE A 146 -0.56 8.67 -8.49
C ILE A 146 -0.05 7.39 -7.84
N PHE A 147 -0.20 7.30 -6.51
CA PHE A 147 -0.02 6.04 -5.78
C PHE A 147 -1.37 5.58 -5.24
N LEU A 148 -1.91 4.49 -5.77
CA LEU A 148 -3.16 3.89 -5.37
C LEU A 148 -2.91 2.66 -4.50
N VAL A 149 -3.44 2.66 -3.28
CA VAL A 149 -3.40 1.55 -2.34
C VAL A 149 -4.72 0.79 -2.38
N ILE A 150 -4.66 -0.52 -2.58
CA ILE A 150 -5.82 -1.41 -2.60
C ILE A 150 -5.67 -2.40 -1.46
N HIS A 151 -6.47 -2.20 -0.41
CA HIS A 151 -6.51 -3.10 0.74
C HIS A 151 -7.31 -4.35 0.38
N PRO A 152 -6.83 -5.58 0.65
CA PRO A 152 -7.54 -6.80 0.24
C PRO A 152 -8.90 -6.98 0.92
N PHE A 153 -9.10 -6.39 2.10
CA PHE A 153 -10.40 -6.35 2.76
C PHE A 153 -11.37 -5.27 2.26
N ASP A 154 -10.92 -4.35 1.41
CA ASP A 154 -11.78 -3.38 0.73
C ASP A 154 -12.18 -3.88 -0.67
N ARG A 155 -11.22 -4.48 -1.39
CA ARG A 155 -11.36 -5.12 -2.70
C ARG A 155 -10.28 -6.18 -2.83
N PHE A 156 -10.64 -7.42 -3.18
CA PHE A 156 -9.68 -8.51 -3.32
C PHE A 156 -9.49 -8.84 -4.81
N ALA A 157 -8.30 -8.59 -5.34
CA ALA A 157 -7.96 -8.97 -6.71
C ALA A 157 -7.69 -10.47 -6.81
N LEU A 158 -8.33 -11.16 -7.75
CA LEU A 158 -8.11 -12.59 -7.97
C LEU A 158 -6.65 -12.88 -8.37
N GLU A 159 -6.08 -12.04 -9.23
CA GLU A 159 -4.77 -12.24 -9.84
C GLU A 159 -3.63 -12.23 -8.80
N THR A 160 -3.78 -11.51 -7.68
CA THR A 160 -2.77 -11.48 -6.59
C THR A 160 -2.71 -12.80 -5.83
N TYR A 161 -3.78 -13.60 -5.88
CA TYR A 161 -3.78 -14.95 -5.34
C TYR A 161 -3.17 -15.97 -6.31
N GLU A 162 -3.29 -15.73 -7.62
CA GLU A 162 -2.89 -16.66 -8.67
C GLU A 162 -1.41 -16.52 -9.08
N SER A 163 -0.83 -15.33 -8.93
CA SER A 163 0.52 -15.03 -9.42
C SER A 163 1.28 -14.04 -8.52
N PRO A 164 2.62 -14.18 -8.39
CA PRO A 164 3.47 -13.18 -7.74
C PRO A 164 3.65 -11.89 -8.57
N ALA A 165 3.21 -11.88 -9.82
CA ALA A 165 3.26 -10.73 -10.72
C ALA A 165 1.96 -10.63 -11.51
N ILE A 166 1.36 -9.44 -11.56
CA ILE A 166 0.03 -9.26 -12.14
C ILE A 166 0.01 -8.26 -13.31
N GLY A 167 1.09 -7.51 -13.53
CA GLY A 167 1.15 -6.45 -14.55
C GLY A 167 0.80 -6.93 -15.96
N ALA A 168 1.15 -8.17 -16.31
CA ALA A 168 0.82 -8.78 -17.60
C ALA A 168 -0.68 -9.05 -17.81
N ALA A 169 -1.47 -9.14 -16.73
CA ALA A 169 -2.92 -9.34 -16.78
C ALA A 169 -3.70 -8.01 -16.79
N LEU A 170 -3.03 -6.88 -16.52
CA LEU A 170 -3.67 -5.57 -16.45
C LEU A 170 -3.86 -4.99 -17.85
N ALA A 171 -5.08 -4.50 -18.11
CA ALA A 171 -5.40 -3.72 -19.28
C ALA A 171 -4.71 -2.34 -19.21
N PRO A 172 -4.47 -1.67 -20.35
CA PRO A 172 -3.93 -0.31 -20.36
C PRO A 172 -4.70 0.64 -19.42
N ALA A 173 -3.97 1.40 -18.60
CA ALA A 173 -4.60 2.29 -17.63
C ALA A 173 -5.24 3.50 -18.34
N ALA A 174 -6.52 3.74 -18.07
CA ALA A 174 -7.24 4.92 -18.55
C ALA A 174 -6.97 6.14 -17.66
N ILE A 175 -5.73 6.63 -17.66
CA ILE A 175 -5.30 7.85 -16.94
C ILE A 175 -4.99 9.00 -17.90
N HIS A 176 -5.05 10.23 -17.40
CA HIS A 176 -4.82 11.41 -18.25
C HIS A 176 -3.36 11.51 -18.73
N PRO A 177 -3.12 11.93 -19.99
CA PRO A 177 -1.77 11.99 -20.57
C PRO A 177 -0.76 12.90 -19.85
N ALA A 178 -1.23 13.82 -19.02
CA ALA A 178 -0.38 14.72 -18.21
C ALA A 178 0.13 14.07 -16.91
N LEU A 179 -0.24 12.83 -16.62
CA LEU A 179 0.35 12.01 -15.57
C LEU A 179 1.45 11.14 -16.18
N ASP A 180 2.56 11.00 -15.49
CA ASP A 180 3.68 10.18 -15.96
C ASP A 180 3.48 8.72 -15.58
N THR A 181 3.05 8.46 -14.34
CA THR A 181 2.84 7.09 -13.85
C THR A 181 1.65 6.93 -12.91
N LEU A 182 1.09 5.71 -12.91
CA LEU A 182 0.16 5.23 -11.90
C LEU A 182 0.78 4.01 -11.21
N TRP A 183 1.05 4.15 -9.92
CA TRP A 183 1.52 3.09 -9.05
C TRP A 183 0.31 2.49 -8.34
N VAL A 184 0.21 1.17 -8.33
CA VAL A 184 -0.87 0.45 -7.67
C VAL A 184 -0.26 -0.60 -6.74
N LEU A 185 -0.44 -0.39 -5.45
CA LEU A 185 -0.11 -1.36 -4.42
C LEU A 185 -1.35 -2.21 -4.13
N TRP A 186 -1.27 -3.48 -4.47
CA TRP A 186 -2.20 -4.50 -4.04
C TRP A 186 -1.62 -5.12 -2.77
N VAL A 187 -2.13 -4.67 -1.62
CA VAL A 187 -1.52 -4.97 -0.32
C VAL A 187 -1.62 -6.49 -0.05
N PRO A 188 -0.55 -7.12 0.49
CA PRO A 188 0.64 -6.48 1.05
C PRO A 188 1.88 -6.44 0.14
N ASP A 189 1.89 -7.15 -0.98
CA ASP A 189 3.15 -7.56 -1.63
C ASP A 189 3.23 -7.35 -3.15
N HIS A 190 2.14 -6.98 -3.84
CA HIS A 190 2.21 -6.69 -5.28
C HIS A 190 2.19 -5.19 -5.54
N LEU A 191 3.24 -4.68 -6.18
CA LEU A 191 3.30 -3.31 -6.66
C LEU A 191 3.45 -3.30 -8.18
N THR A 192 2.55 -2.59 -8.86
CA THR A 192 2.57 -2.45 -10.32
C THR A 192 2.60 -0.98 -10.70
N VAL A 193 3.38 -0.63 -11.73
CA VAL A 193 3.48 0.74 -12.25
C VAL A 193 3.10 0.78 -13.71
N TRP A 194 2.10 1.60 -14.04
CA TRP A 194 1.80 1.98 -15.41
C TRP A 194 2.64 3.19 -15.80
N CYS A 195 3.36 3.10 -16.91
CA CYS A 195 4.08 4.22 -17.51
C CYS A 195 3.28 4.81 -18.68
N THR A 196 2.89 6.08 -18.61
CA THR A 196 2.14 6.75 -19.69
C THR A 196 2.96 6.88 -20.96
N LYS A 197 4.27 7.15 -20.85
CA LYS A 197 5.15 7.30 -22.01
C LYS A 197 5.27 6.00 -22.80
N ASP A 198 5.47 4.89 -22.09
CA ASP A 198 5.73 3.58 -22.71
C ASP A 198 4.45 2.77 -22.94
N GLN A 199 3.32 3.18 -22.34
CA GLN A 199 2.03 2.49 -22.41
C GLN A 199 2.13 1.03 -21.95
N THR A 200 2.87 0.80 -20.86
CA THR A 200 3.13 -0.55 -20.32
C THR A 200 3.02 -0.60 -18.81
N TRP A 201 2.52 -1.72 -18.30
CA TRP A 201 2.62 -2.10 -16.89
C TRP A 201 3.98 -2.74 -16.58
N THR A 202 4.54 -2.41 -15.43
CA THR A 202 5.76 -2.99 -14.89
C THR A 202 5.53 -3.44 -13.45
N ASP A 203 5.71 -4.74 -13.18
CA ASP A 203 5.75 -5.25 -11.81
C ASP A 203 7.04 -4.82 -11.10
N LEU A 204 6.88 -4.32 -9.88
CA LEU A 204 7.92 -3.94 -8.94
C LEU A 204 7.97 -4.94 -7.79
N LEU A 205 8.97 -5.82 -7.79
CA LEU A 205 9.15 -6.83 -6.76
C LEU A 205 10.05 -6.30 -5.65
N PHE A 206 9.60 -6.40 -4.40
CA PHE A 206 10.35 -5.98 -3.21
C PHE A 206 10.41 -7.08 -2.13
N THR A 207 10.01 -8.29 -2.51
CA THR A 207 10.07 -9.53 -1.72
C THR A 207 11.23 -10.43 -2.14
N GLY A 208 12.23 -9.87 -2.83
CA GLY A 208 13.45 -10.59 -3.18
C GLY A 208 14.25 -10.92 -1.92
N ALA A 209 14.27 -12.19 -1.52
CA ALA A 209 15.29 -12.69 -0.60
C ALA A 209 16.65 -12.61 -1.30
N ASN A 210 17.68 -12.14 -0.61
CA ASN A 210 19.04 -12.29 -1.11
C ASN A 210 19.31 -13.79 -1.30
N LEU A 211 19.87 -14.20 -2.44
CA LEU A 211 20.22 -15.61 -2.71
C LEU A 211 21.21 -16.17 -1.67
N ASP A 212 21.93 -15.28 -0.98
CA ASP A 212 22.89 -15.59 0.06
C ASP A 212 22.30 -15.53 1.49
N GLU A 213 21.03 -15.16 1.66
CA GLU A 213 20.36 -15.19 2.96
C GLU A 213 19.93 -16.63 3.28
N PRO A 214 20.47 -17.24 4.35
CA PRO A 214 19.96 -18.54 4.78
C PRO A 214 18.46 -18.40 5.09
N PRO A 215 17.64 -19.43 4.79
CA PRO A 215 16.23 -19.41 5.19
C PRO A 215 16.17 -19.32 6.72
N GLU A 216 15.91 -18.12 7.23
CA GLU A 216 15.89 -17.90 8.67
C GLU A 216 14.74 -18.68 9.30
N ALA A 217 15.10 -19.63 10.16
CA ALA A 217 14.15 -20.26 11.07
C ALA A 217 13.61 -19.18 12.01
N GLY A 218 12.33 -18.81 11.86
CA GLY A 218 11.68 -17.81 12.71
C GLY A 218 11.25 -16.52 12.03
N ARG A 219 11.13 -16.47 10.69
CA ARG A 219 10.50 -15.33 9.99
C ARG A 219 9.16 -14.98 10.64
N SER A 220 8.94 -13.67 10.80
CA SER A 220 7.64 -13.13 11.21
C SER A 220 6.54 -13.67 10.30
N PRO A 221 5.31 -13.87 10.79
CA PRO A 221 4.17 -14.20 9.92
C PRO A 221 3.80 -13.05 8.96
N LEU A 222 4.39 -11.87 9.13
CA LEU A 222 4.13 -10.67 8.34
C LEU A 222 4.92 -10.68 7.03
N ALA A 223 4.35 -10.08 5.99
CA ALA A 223 5.08 -9.78 4.76
C ALA A 223 6.16 -8.70 5.01
N VAL A 224 7.20 -8.65 4.18
CA VAL A 224 8.32 -7.70 4.29
C VAL A 224 7.86 -6.25 4.44
N LEU A 225 6.87 -5.83 3.66
CA LEU A 225 6.33 -4.46 3.76
C LEU A 225 5.62 -4.23 5.09
N GLN A 226 4.92 -5.24 5.63
CA GLN A 226 4.23 -5.15 6.92
C GLN A 226 5.24 -5.12 8.08
N GLU A 227 6.36 -5.84 7.99
CA GLU A 227 7.48 -5.74 8.95
C GLU A 227 8.07 -4.32 8.92
N ALA A 228 8.45 -3.83 7.73
CA ALA A 228 9.01 -2.50 7.56
C ALA A 228 8.05 -1.39 8.01
N GLU A 229 6.75 -1.56 7.75
CA GLU A 229 5.68 -0.70 8.24
C GLU A 229 5.61 -0.70 9.77
N SER A 230 5.62 -1.89 10.40
CA SER A 230 5.56 -2.03 11.84
C SER A 230 6.73 -1.31 12.51
N ASP A 231 7.94 -1.49 12.00
CA ASP A 231 9.14 -0.83 12.51
C ASP A 231 9.09 0.69 12.31
N PHE A 232 8.68 1.14 11.11
CA PHE A 232 8.49 2.56 10.83
C PHE A 232 7.49 3.21 11.78
N LEU A 233 6.32 2.59 11.94
CA LEU A 233 5.27 3.11 12.80
C LEU A 233 5.67 3.06 14.27
N ALA A 234 6.37 2.04 14.74
CA ALA A 234 6.88 2.00 16.11
C ALA A 234 7.84 3.17 16.40
N ALA A 235 8.74 3.48 15.45
CA ALA A 235 9.68 4.60 15.57
C ALA A 235 8.95 5.97 15.56
N VAL A 236 7.93 6.13 14.73
CA VAL A 236 7.12 7.37 14.67
C VAL A 236 6.16 7.48 15.86
N ALA A 237 5.59 6.38 16.33
CA ALA A 237 4.61 6.32 17.42
C ALA A 237 5.19 6.67 18.79
N GLY A 238 6.50 6.45 19.00
CA GLY A 238 7.23 7.02 20.14
C GLY A 238 7.08 8.55 20.27
N HIS A 239 6.60 9.22 19.22
CA HIS A 239 6.29 10.65 19.17
C HIS A 239 4.79 10.98 19.03
N SER A 240 3.91 10.00 18.75
CA SER A 240 2.52 10.31 18.30
C SER A 240 1.44 9.23 18.51
N GLY A 241 1.73 8.08 19.13
CA GLY A 241 0.68 7.11 19.53
C GLY A 241 0.01 6.32 18.39
N TYR A 242 0.66 6.16 17.24
CA TYR A 242 0.18 5.31 16.15
C TYR A 242 0.39 3.82 16.45
N THR A 243 -0.67 3.10 16.81
CA THR A 243 -0.62 1.62 16.95
C THR A 243 -1.59 0.86 16.05
N ASP A 244 -2.51 1.56 15.38
CA ASP A 244 -3.66 0.91 14.71
C ASP A 244 -3.55 1.04 13.18
N SER A 245 -2.50 0.46 12.58
CA SER A 245 -2.44 0.38 11.12
C SER A 245 -3.44 -0.64 10.58
N PRO A 246 -4.25 -0.29 9.55
CA PRO A 246 -5.12 -1.26 8.90
C PRO A 246 -4.37 -2.34 8.12
N TYR A 247 -3.10 -2.12 7.79
CA TYR A 247 -2.34 -2.97 6.88
C TYR A 247 -1.55 -4.08 7.59
N LEU A 248 -1.62 -4.16 8.92
CA LEU A 248 -1.05 -5.26 9.72
C LEU A 248 -2.10 -6.35 9.93
N TYR A 249 -2.03 -7.41 9.14
CA TYR A 249 -2.94 -8.55 9.20
C TYR A 249 -2.26 -9.83 8.71
N GLU A 250 -2.83 -10.98 9.05
CA GLU A 250 -2.44 -12.29 8.53
C GLU A 250 -3.59 -12.85 7.69
N ILE A 251 -3.28 -13.41 6.52
CA ILE A 251 -4.24 -14.17 5.71
C ILE A 251 -3.97 -15.66 5.95
N ALA A 252 -4.77 -16.26 6.83
CA ALA A 252 -4.73 -17.69 7.07
C ALA A 252 -5.68 -18.43 6.11
N ARG A 253 -5.20 -19.48 5.45
CA ARG A 253 -6.08 -20.42 4.75
C ARG A 253 -6.75 -21.32 5.77
N SER A 254 -8.08 -21.34 5.79
CA SER A 254 -8.81 -22.34 6.57
C SER A 254 -8.47 -23.72 6.03
N GLN A 255 -7.75 -24.54 6.81
CA GLN A 255 -7.66 -25.96 6.54
C GLN A 255 -9.02 -26.59 6.83
N ASP A 256 -9.75 -26.96 5.78
CA ASP A 256 -10.93 -27.81 5.75
C ASP A 256 -12.16 -27.37 6.62
N PRO A 257 -13.32 -27.04 6.01
CA PRO A 257 -14.56 -26.77 6.74
C PRO A 257 -15.08 -27.95 7.60
N SER A 258 -14.52 -29.16 7.45
CA SER A 258 -14.89 -30.35 8.24
C SER A 258 -14.55 -30.27 9.75
N THR A 259 -13.73 -29.31 10.17
CA THR A 259 -13.33 -29.12 11.58
C THR A 259 -14.26 -28.19 12.38
N ARG A 260 -15.30 -27.62 11.78
CA ARG A 260 -16.34 -26.89 12.52
C ARG A 260 -17.09 -27.88 13.42
N ARG A 261 -16.79 -27.87 14.73
CA ARG A 261 -17.63 -28.55 15.73
C ARG A 261 -19.08 -28.13 15.50
N PRO A 262 -20.02 -29.07 15.34
CA PRO A 262 -21.43 -28.73 15.26
C PRO A 262 -21.83 -28.02 16.55
N ALA A 263 -22.63 -26.96 16.43
CA ALA A 263 -23.18 -26.25 17.57
C ALA A 263 -23.90 -27.26 18.50
N PRO A 264 -23.74 -27.15 19.83
CA PRO A 264 -24.44 -28.03 20.74
C PRO A 264 -25.94 -27.91 20.51
N SER A 265 -26.59 -29.03 20.26
CA SER A 265 -28.04 -29.10 20.09
C SER A 265 -28.72 -28.53 21.34
N PRO A 266 -29.80 -27.75 21.19
CA PRO A 266 -30.53 -27.23 22.33
C PRO A 266 -31.05 -28.40 23.18
N SER A 267 -30.68 -28.41 24.45
CA SER A 267 -31.19 -29.38 25.42
C SER A 267 -32.72 -29.33 25.45
N PRO A 268 -33.41 -30.48 25.45
CA PRO A 268 -34.87 -30.49 25.58
C PRO A 268 -35.23 -29.93 26.96
N GLY A 269 -36.01 -28.84 26.94
CA GLY A 269 -36.56 -28.22 28.14
C GLY A 269 -37.36 -29.23 28.96
N ARG A 270 -37.12 -29.22 30.27
CA ARG A 270 -38.02 -29.82 31.26
C ARG A 270 -39.06 -28.79 31.69
#